data_AF-A0A1R0M9A6-F1
#
_entry.id   AF-A0A1R0M9A6-F1
#
_cell.length_a   1.000
_cell.length_b   1.000
_cell.length_c   1.000
_cell.angle_alpha   90.00
_cell.angle_beta   90.00
_cell.angle_gamma   90.00
#
_symmetry.space_group_name_H-M   'P 1'
#
loop_
_entity.id
_entity.type
_entity.pdbx_description
1 polymer ?
#
loop_
_entity_poly.entity_id
_entity_poly.type
_entity_poly.pdbx_seq_one_letter_code
_entity_poly.pdbx_strand_id
1 'polypeptide(L)'
;MLESAVMTTPWSRRGFLTVCSGTAVALGLGTRAFAAPDGFATLRARWRTLILGEGFGPTVEPFKSRLADLGTTASQYRATMAPAAGSLWPDMVYAAPDPDTDQESYGYSAAMNTSYTRLSTLAQAYCQPGTGLTGDAGLRDAIVTGLDHLHDDVHNASQARYGNW
;
A
#
# COMPACT_ATOMS: atom_id res chain seq x y z
N MET A 1 -27.67 67.84 30.44
CA MET A 1 -27.63 66.97 31.64
C MET A 1 -28.79 65.99 31.47
N LEU A 2 -28.67 64.67 31.32
CA LEU A 2 -27.63 63.66 31.55
C LEU A 2 -27.75 62.54 30.49
N GLU A 3 -26.65 61.83 30.24
CA GLU A 3 -26.53 60.61 29.42
C GLU A 3 -27.38 59.43 29.91
N SER A 4 -27.69 58.50 29.00
CA SER A 4 -27.50 57.05 29.25
C SER A 4 -27.38 56.31 27.91
N ALA A 5 -26.15 56.12 27.45
CA ALA A 5 -25.83 55.16 26.40
C ALA A 5 -26.00 53.74 26.98
N VAL A 6 -26.81 52.90 26.33
CA VAL A 6 -26.89 51.47 26.65
C VAL A 6 -25.59 50.81 26.19
N MET A 7 -24.69 50.53 27.12
CA MET A 7 -23.54 49.65 26.88
C MET A 7 -24.02 48.22 26.72
N THR A 8 -24.17 47.74 25.49
CA THR A 8 -24.23 46.29 25.24
C THR A 8 -22.85 45.73 25.51
N THR A 9 -22.69 45.00 26.62
CA THR A 9 -21.44 44.30 26.93
C THR A 9 -21.28 43.14 25.94
N PRO A 10 -20.26 43.11 25.06
CA PRO A 10 -20.06 41.97 24.18
C PRO A 10 -19.57 40.79 25.02
N TRP A 11 -20.24 39.64 24.91
CA TRP A 11 -19.80 38.42 25.56
C TRP A 11 -18.39 38.06 25.10
N SER A 12 -17.48 37.89 26.07
CA SER A 12 -16.16 37.33 25.83
C SER A 12 -16.29 35.89 25.33
N ARG A 13 -15.48 35.53 24.33
CA ARG A 13 -15.39 34.19 23.72
C ARG A 13 -15.23 33.05 24.76
N ARG A 14 -14.73 33.37 25.96
CA ARG A 14 -14.60 32.45 27.09
C ARG A 14 -15.92 32.12 27.80
N GLY A 15 -16.91 33.01 27.78
CA GLY A 15 -18.23 32.76 28.41
C GLY A 15 -19.12 31.83 27.59
N PHE A 16 -18.99 31.87 26.26
CA PHE A 16 -19.74 30.99 25.35
C PHE A 16 -19.30 29.52 25.46
N LEU A 17 -17.99 29.28 25.66
CA LEU A 17 -17.45 27.91 25.76
C LEU A 17 -17.86 27.18 27.03
N THR A 18 -18.22 27.88 28.11
CA THR A 18 -18.57 27.25 29.39
C THR A 18 -20.01 26.71 29.41
N VAL A 19 -20.88 27.15 28.49
CA VAL A 19 -22.30 26.73 28.45
C VAL A 19 -22.52 25.46 27.62
N CYS A 20 -21.59 25.08 26.73
CA CYS A 20 -21.76 23.90 25.87
C CYS A 20 -21.18 22.59 26.45
N SER A 21 -20.59 22.60 27.64
CA SER A 21 -19.87 21.44 28.22
C SER A 21 -20.75 20.48 29.02
N GLY A 22 -22.08 20.50 28.85
CA GLY A 22 -23.02 19.90 29.80
C GLY A 22 -23.69 18.57 29.41
N THR A 23 -23.63 18.11 28.15
CA THR A 23 -24.53 17.01 27.72
C THR A 23 -23.94 16.10 26.64
N ALA A 24 -22.77 15.51 26.88
CA ALA A 24 -22.22 14.50 25.96
C ALA A 24 -21.45 13.35 26.67
N VAL A 25 -21.81 13.00 27.90
CA VAL A 25 -21.16 11.88 28.63
C VAL A 25 -22.12 10.70 28.81
N ALA A 26 -22.83 10.31 27.75
CA ALA A 26 -23.69 9.11 27.77
C ALA A 26 -23.69 8.28 26.47
N LEU A 27 -22.79 8.56 25.51
CA LEU A 27 -22.62 7.73 24.30
C LEU A 27 -21.24 7.05 24.22
N GLY A 28 -20.51 7.02 25.35
CA GLY A 28 -19.14 6.51 25.46
C GLY A 28 -18.99 4.98 25.49
N LEU A 29 -20.01 4.21 25.13
CA LEU A 29 -19.79 2.83 24.69
C LEU A 29 -19.70 2.86 23.16
N GLY A 30 -18.57 3.37 22.68
CA GLY A 30 -18.21 3.27 21.28
C GLY A 30 -18.19 1.80 20.89
N THR A 31 -19.29 1.32 20.30
CA THR A 31 -19.20 0.23 19.36
C THR A 31 -18.09 0.64 18.41
N ARG A 32 -16.99 -0.14 18.38
CA ARG A 32 -16.03 0.02 17.28
C ARG A 32 -16.87 -0.09 16.03
N ALA A 33 -16.98 1.01 15.29
CA ALA A 33 -17.58 1.00 13.97
C ALA A 33 -16.67 0.12 13.12
N PHE A 34 -16.91 -1.18 13.15
CA PHE A 34 -16.43 -2.06 12.11
C PHE A 34 -17.07 -1.53 10.85
N ALA A 35 -16.24 -1.12 9.88
CA ALA A 35 -16.74 -0.88 8.55
C ALA A 35 -17.56 -2.12 8.18
N ALA A 36 -18.81 -1.90 7.74
CA ALA A 36 -19.63 -2.99 7.27
C ALA A 36 -18.83 -3.80 6.22
N PRO A 37 -19.09 -5.11 6.07
CA PRO A 37 -18.27 -5.99 5.22
C PRO A 37 -18.01 -5.45 3.80
N ASP A 38 -18.91 -4.61 3.29
CA ASP A 38 -18.87 -3.90 2.01
C ASP A 38 -17.97 -2.65 1.98
N GLY A 39 -17.74 -1.99 3.10
CA GLY A 39 -16.94 -0.77 3.21
C GLY A 39 -15.48 -1.00 2.82
N PHE A 40 -14.85 -2.08 3.31
CA PHE A 40 -13.48 -2.41 2.92
C PHE A 40 -13.36 -2.88 1.47
N ALA A 41 -14.37 -3.59 0.95
CA ALA A 41 -14.40 -3.98 -0.45
C ALA A 41 -14.43 -2.74 -1.37
N THR A 42 -15.25 -1.75 -1.02
CA THR A 42 -15.34 -0.46 -1.72
C THR A 42 -14.00 0.28 -1.70
N LEU A 43 -13.34 0.34 -0.54
CA LEU A 43 -12.02 0.97 -0.42
C LEU A 43 -10.95 0.25 -1.25
N ARG A 44 -10.92 -1.09 -1.24
CA ARG A 44 -9.98 -1.87 -2.07
C ARG A 44 -10.24 -1.68 -3.56
N ALA A 45 -11.49 -1.66 -3.99
CA ALA A 45 -11.85 -1.38 -5.38
C ALA A 45 -11.39 0.02 -5.80
N ARG A 46 -11.66 1.04 -4.98
CA ARG A 46 -11.23 2.42 -5.23
C ARG A 46 -9.70 2.54 -5.31
N TRP A 47 -8.98 1.89 -4.39
CA TRP A 47 -7.52 1.87 -4.41
C TRP A 47 -6.97 1.20 -5.67
N ARG A 48 -7.55 0.06 -6.06
CA ARG A 48 -7.18 -0.64 -7.29
C ARG A 48 -7.39 0.24 -8.52
N THR A 49 -8.50 0.99 -8.60
CA THR A 49 -8.73 1.97 -9.67
C THR A 49 -7.66 3.08 -9.66
N LEU A 50 -7.28 3.60 -8.48
CA LEU A 50 -6.24 4.64 -8.39
C LEU A 50 -4.88 4.16 -8.92
N ILE A 51 -4.55 2.87 -8.71
CA ILE A 51 -3.29 2.29 -9.16
C ILE A 51 -3.31 1.88 -10.63
N LEU A 52 -4.40 1.23 -11.08
CA LEU A 52 -4.48 0.64 -12.42
C LEU A 52 -5.08 1.56 -13.49
N GLY A 53 -5.79 2.60 -13.06
CA GLY A 53 -6.61 3.41 -13.95
C GLY A 53 -7.89 2.70 -14.41
N GLU A 54 -8.84 3.48 -14.90
CA GLU A 54 -10.08 3.00 -15.50
C GLU A 54 -10.51 3.95 -16.63
N GLY A 55 -11.44 3.51 -17.49
CA GLY A 55 -12.01 4.35 -18.56
C GLY A 55 -11.08 4.64 -19.74
N PHE A 56 -9.92 3.99 -19.83
CA PHE A 56 -9.00 4.11 -20.97
C PHE A 56 -9.24 3.00 -22.01
N GLY A 57 -8.87 3.25 -23.27
CA GLY A 57 -8.92 2.26 -24.34
C GLY A 57 -7.64 1.41 -24.37
N PRO A 58 -7.64 0.12 -23.96
CA PRO A 58 -6.42 -0.67 -23.84
C PRO A 58 -5.76 -1.01 -25.18
N THR A 59 -6.50 -0.90 -26.27
CA THR A 59 -6.00 -1.12 -27.65
C THR A 59 -5.62 0.18 -28.35
N VAL A 60 -5.71 1.32 -27.66
CA VAL A 60 -5.42 2.67 -28.17
C VAL A 60 -4.06 3.11 -27.66
N GLU A 61 -3.27 3.79 -28.50
CA GLU A 61 -2.00 4.37 -28.05
C GLU A 61 -2.23 5.59 -27.13
N PRO A 62 -1.37 5.81 -26.12
CA PRO A 62 -0.15 5.05 -25.82
C PRO A 62 -0.37 3.80 -24.95
N PHE A 63 -1.61 3.51 -24.53
CA PHE A 63 -1.90 2.44 -23.57
C PHE A 63 -1.56 1.06 -24.13
N LYS A 64 -1.84 0.81 -25.40
CA LYS A 64 -1.50 -0.45 -26.07
C LYS A 64 -0.02 -0.80 -25.92
N SER A 65 0.88 0.11 -26.30
CA SER A 65 2.32 -0.14 -26.19
C SER A 65 2.76 -0.29 -24.73
N ARG A 66 2.26 0.56 -23.82
CA ARG A 66 2.62 0.49 -22.39
C ARG A 66 2.18 -0.82 -21.72
N LEU A 67 1.02 -1.35 -22.09
CA LEU A 67 0.52 -2.64 -21.58
C LEU A 67 1.34 -3.82 -22.11
N ALA A 68 1.75 -3.76 -23.38
CA ALA A 68 2.63 -4.77 -23.96
C ALA A 68 4.03 -4.76 -23.29
N ASP A 69 4.58 -3.57 -23.01
CA ASP A 69 5.85 -3.42 -22.29
C ASP A 69 5.77 -3.97 -20.86
N LEU A 70 4.64 -3.72 -20.17
CA LEU A 70 4.36 -4.29 -18.84
C LEU A 70 4.35 -5.83 -18.90
N GLY A 71 3.66 -6.40 -19.88
CA GLY A 71 3.62 -7.85 -20.10
C GLY A 71 5.00 -8.46 -20.38
N THR A 72 5.81 -7.77 -21.19
CA THR A 72 7.19 -8.19 -21.51
C THR A 72 8.06 -8.19 -20.26
N THR A 73 8.02 -7.10 -19.49
CA THR A 73 8.78 -6.96 -18.23
C THR A 73 8.36 -8.03 -17.23
N ALA A 74 7.06 -8.27 -17.08
CA ALA A 74 6.54 -9.29 -16.18
C ALA A 74 6.95 -10.71 -16.61
N SER A 75 6.95 -10.99 -17.91
CA SER A 75 7.42 -12.28 -18.44
C SER A 75 8.89 -12.52 -18.10
N GLN A 76 9.74 -11.50 -18.24
CA GLN A 76 11.16 -11.59 -17.91
C GLN A 76 11.38 -11.83 -16.41
N TYR A 77 10.71 -11.06 -15.55
CA TYR A 77 10.80 -11.27 -14.10
C TYR A 77 10.28 -12.65 -13.69
N ARG A 78 9.16 -13.12 -14.24
CA ARG A 78 8.68 -14.48 -13.95
C ARG A 78 9.67 -15.55 -14.39
N ALA A 79 10.27 -15.40 -15.57
CA ALA A 79 11.20 -16.39 -16.12
C ALA A 79 12.49 -16.54 -15.30
N THR A 80 12.92 -15.49 -14.60
CA THR A 80 14.14 -15.50 -13.79
C THR A 80 13.88 -15.62 -12.28
N MET A 81 12.61 -15.70 -11.86
CA MET A 81 12.27 -15.89 -10.45
C MET A 81 12.69 -17.29 -10.00
N ALA A 82 13.54 -17.35 -8.98
CA ALA A 82 14.10 -18.58 -8.45
C ALA A 82 14.22 -18.45 -6.93
N PRO A 83 13.12 -18.74 -6.19
CA PRO A 83 13.12 -18.66 -4.74
C PRO A 83 14.21 -19.55 -4.13
N ALA A 84 15.03 -18.95 -3.27
CA ALA A 84 16.08 -19.61 -2.50
C ALA A 84 16.26 -18.88 -1.17
N ALA A 85 16.81 -19.53 -0.15
CA ALA A 85 17.06 -18.86 1.13
C ALA A 85 17.92 -17.60 0.90
N GLY A 86 17.41 -16.44 1.34
CA GLY A 86 18.06 -15.15 1.19
C GLY A 86 17.84 -14.42 -0.14
N SER A 87 17.02 -14.95 -1.06
CA SER A 87 16.74 -14.30 -2.35
C SER A 87 15.49 -14.84 -3.05
N LEU A 88 14.63 -13.95 -3.57
CA LEU A 88 13.51 -14.34 -4.44
C LEU A 88 13.92 -14.37 -5.93
N TRP A 89 14.84 -13.48 -6.30
CA TRP A 89 15.53 -13.49 -7.58
C TRP A 89 17.03 -13.59 -7.34
N PRO A 90 17.80 -14.33 -8.17
CA PRO A 90 19.24 -14.50 -7.98
C PRO A 90 20.04 -13.19 -7.97
N ASP A 91 19.56 -12.14 -8.65
CA ASP A 91 20.17 -10.81 -8.68
C ASP A 91 19.69 -9.88 -7.55
N MET A 92 18.79 -10.35 -6.67
CA MET A 92 18.21 -9.61 -5.55
C MET A 92 18.43 -10.37 -4.23
N VAL A 93 19.69 -10.38 -3.78
CA VAL A 93 20.09 -11.00 -2.52
C VAL A 93 19.75 -10.07 -1.36
N TYR A 94 18.90 -10.54 -0.44
CA TYR A 94 18.52 -9.82 0.78
C TYR A 94 19.01 -10.50 2.06
N ALA A 95 19.66 -11.67 1.97
CA ALA A 95 20.40 -12.22 3.11
C ALA A 95 21.68 -11.42 3.38
N ALA A 96 21.61 -10.50 4.34
CA ALA A 96 22.78 -9.82 4.87
C ALA A 96 23.62 -10.78 5.73
N PRO A 97 24.95 -10.87 5.52
CA PRO A 97 25.82 -11.73 6.33
C PRO A 97 25.89 -11.33 7.81
N ASP A 98 25.88 -10.02 8.09
CA ASP A 98 25.83 -9.44 9.43
C ASP A 98 24.69 -8.39 9.45
N PRO A 99 23.43 -8.82 9.65
CA PRO A 99 22.28 -7.93 9.54
C PRO A 99 22.21 -6.95 10.71
N ASP A 100 22.38 -5.67 10.40
CA ASP A 100 22.28 -4.57 11.36
C ASP A 100 21.61 -3.34 10.71
N THR A 101 21.67 -2.16 11.34
CA THR A 101 21.11 -0.92 10.79
C THR A 101 22.16 0.00 10.16
N ASP A 102 23.36 -0.50 9.90
CA ASP A 102 24.44 0.29 9.32
C ASP A 102 24.40 0.23 7.80
N GLN A 103 25.20 1.10 7.15
CA GLN A 103 25.11 1.35 5.72
C GLN A 103 25.37 0.10 4.85
N GLU A 104 26.17 -0.83 5.32
CA GLU A 104 26.43 -2.12 4.65
C GLU A 104 25.18 -2.98 4.48
N SER A 105 24.24 -2.89 5.42
CA SER A 105 22.98 -3.63 5.39
C SER A 105 21.94 -3.00 4.43
N TYR A 106 22.16 -1.76 3.97
CA TYR A 106 21.17 -1.03 3.18
C TYR A 106 20.88 -1.69 1.82
N GLY A 107 21.92 -2.19 1.15
CA GLY A 107 21.78 -2.87 -0.15
C GLY A 107 20.86 -4.10 -0.06
N TYR A 108 20.95 -4.86 1.03
CA TYR A 108 20.14 -6.05 1.25
C TYR A 108 18.66 -5.71 1.49
N SER A 109 18.38 -4.71 2.34
CA SER A 109 17.00 -4.23 2.55
C SER A 109 16.39 -3.64 1.27
N ALA A 110 17.21 -2.98 0.43
CA ALA A 110 16.78 -2.46 -0.87
C ALA A 110 16.49 -3.59 -1.87
N ALA A 111 17.26 -4.68 -1.86
CA ALA A 111 17.00 -5.87 -2.67
C ALA A 111 15.69 -6.57 -2.27
N MET A 112 15.39 -6.65 -0.96
CA MET A 112 14.09 -7.11 -0.45
C MET A 112 12.95 -6.23 -0.98
N ASN A 113 13.08 -4.90 -0.89
CA ASN A 113 12.05 -3.98 -1.40
C ASN A 113 11.87 -4.09 -2.92
N THR A 114 12.97 -4.21 -3.66
CA THR A 114 12.95 -4.38 -5.12
C THR A 114 12.25 -5.68 -5.52
N SER A 115 12.39 -6.74 -4.73
CA SER A 115 11.65 -8.00 -4.94
C SER A 115 10.13 -7.81 -4.83
N TYR A 116 9.63 -7.05 -3.85
CA TYR A 116 8.21 -6.68 -3.78
C TYR A 116 7.77 -5.81 -4.96
N THR A 117 8.64 -4.92 -5.44
CA THR A 117 8.37 -4.10 -6.63
C THR A 117 8.19 -4.98 -7.87
N ARG A 118 9.06 -5.98 -8.08
CA ARG A 118 8.91 -6.96 -9.17
C ARG A 118 7.62 -7.77 -9.05
N LEU A 119 7.28 -8.27 -7.84
CA LEU A 119 6.01 -8.96 -7.60
C LEU A 119 4.79 -8.07 -7.89
N SER A 120 4.85 -6.78 -7.55
CA SER A 120 3.81 -5.81 -7.92
C SER A 120 3.68 -5.66 -9.43
N THR A 121 4.79 -5.63 -10.18
CA THR A 121 4.78 -5.63 -11.66
C THR A 121 4.08 -6.88 -12.21
N LEU A 122 4.39 -8.07 -11.66
CA LEU A 122 3.71 -9.31 -12.03
C LEU A 122 2.19 -9.22 -11.77
N ALA A 123 1.80 -8.75 -10.59
CA ALA A 123 0.39 -8.62 -10.21
C ALA A 123 -0.36 -7.61 -11.09
N GLN A 124 0.27 -6.50 -11.46
CA GLN A 124 -0.31 -5.54 -12.40
C GLN A 124 -0.48 -6.15 -13.79
N ALA A 125 0.52 -6.89 -14.29
CA ALA A 125 0.44 -7.57 -15.58
C ALA A 125 -0.68 -8.62 -15.63
N TYR A 126 -0.86 -9.36 -14.54
CA TYR A 126 -1.98 -10.31 -14.38
C TYR A 126 -3.35 -9.63 -14.42
N CYS A 127 -3.44 -8.41 -13.89
CA CYS A 127 -4.71 -7.70 -13.70
C CYS A 127 -5.13 -6.82 -14.88
N GLN A 128 -4.17 -6.31 -15.66
CA GLN A 128 -4.43 -5.37 -16.75
C GLN A 128 -4.69 -6.11 -18.06
N PRO A 129 -5.60 -5.60 -18.92
CA PRO A 129 -5.82 -6.16 -20.26
C PRO A 129 -4.61 -5.92 -21.17
N GLY A 130 -4.50 -6.69 -22.26
CA GLY A 130 -3.51 -6.41 -23.32
C GLY A 130 -2.05 -6.68 -22.96
N THR A 131 -1.78 -7.27 -21.78
CA THR A 131 -0.42 -7.62 -21.33
C THR A 131 0.06 -8.97 -21.87
N GLY A 132 -0.84 -9.77 -22.45
CA GLY A 132 -0.56 -11.17 -22.80
C GLY A 132 -0.51 -12.13 -21.60
N LEU A 133 -0.62 -11.60 -20.38
CA LEU A 133 -0.61 -12.37 -19.12
C LEU A 133 -1.88 -12.15 -18.29
N THR A 134 -2.88 -11.45 -18.85
CA THR A 134 -4.14 -11.14 -18.18
C THR A 134 -4.84 -12.43 -17.74
N GLY A 135 -5.02 -12.62 -16.43
CA GLY A 135 -5.67 -13.81 -15.89
C GLY A 135 -4.86 -15.11 -15.99
N ASP A 136 -3.57 -15.07 -16.34
CA ASP A 136 -2.74 -16.27 -16.45
C ASP A 136 -2.55 -16.96 -15.09
N ALA A 137 -2.98 -18.22 -14.98
CA ALA A 137 -2.94 -18.96 -13.72
C ALA A 137 -1.51 -19.23 -13.25
N GLY A 138 -0.58 -19.51 -14.17
CA GLY A 138 0.81 -19.74 -13.80
C GLY A 138 1.51 -18.48 -13.27
N LEU A 139 1.14 -17.29 -13.75
CA LEU A 139 1.61 -16.02 -13.22
C LEU A 139 1.04 -15.77 -11.82
N ARG A 140 -0.26 -16.02 -11.62
CA ARG A 140 -0.90 -15.97 -10.29
C ARG A 140 -0.15 -16.86 -9.29
N ASP A 141 0.10 -18.11 -9.65
CA ASP A 141 0.76 -19.08 -8.77
C ASP A 141 2.20 -18.66 -8.45
N ALA A 142 2.92 -18.10 -9.43
CA ALA A 142 4.24 -17.51 -9.20
C ALA A 142 4.20 -16.32 -8.22
N ILE A 143 3.21 -15.42 -8.35
CA ILE A 143 3.06 -14.27 -7.43
C ILE A 143 2.81 -14.75 -6.00
N VAL A 144 1.88 -15.71 -5.81
CA VAL A 144 1.57 -16.26 -4.48
C VAL A 144 2.81 -16.94 -3.89
N THR A 145 3.50 -17.78 -4.67
CA THR A 145 4.74 -18.43 -4.26
C THR A 145 5.81 -17.42 -3.81
N GLY A 146 5.97 -16.32 -4.55
CA GLY A 146 6.95 -15.29 -4.20
C GLY A 146 6.58 -14.50 -2.93
N LEU A 147 5.29 -14.21 -2.73
CA LEU A 147 4.81 -13.55 -1.51
C LEU A 147 4.96 -14.44 -0.27
N ASP A 148 4.61 -15.73 -0.39
CA ASP A 148 4.77 -16.70 0.68
C ASP A 148 6.26 -16.88 1.03
N HIS A 149 7.12 -17.01 0.03
CA HIS A 149 8.56 -17.11 0.25
C HIS A 149 9.15 -15.89 0.99
N LEU A 150 8.82 -14.67 0.56
CA LEU A 150 9.31 -13.46 1.26
C LEU A 150 8.77 -13.37 2.68
N HIS A 151 7.51 -13.78 2.91
CA HIS A 151 6.94 -13.82 4.25
C HIS A 151 7.71 -14.78 5.15
N ASP A 152 7.91 -16.02 4.69
CA ASP A 152 8.56 -17.06 5.48
C ASP A 152 10.04 -16.76 5.74
N ASP A 153 10.74 -16.17 4.77
CA ASP A 153 12.19 -16.00 4.82
C ASP A 153 12.62 -14.70 5.52
N VAL A 154 12.03 -13.54 5.18
CA VAL A 154 12.61 -12.23 5.55
C VAL A 154 11.63 -11.17 6.04
N HIS A 155 10.35 -11.24 5.68
CA HIS A 155 9.37 -10.18 5.94
C HIS A 155 8.16 -10.67 6.72
N ASN A 156 8.38 -10.99 7.99
CA ASN A 156 7.34 -11.38 8.94
C ASN A 156 7.56 -10.74 10.33
N ALA A 157 6.56 -10.88 11.19
CA ALA A 157 6.55 -10.23 12.51
C ALA A 157 7.62 -10.75 13.48
N SER A 158 8.25 -11.89 13.20
CA SER A 158 9.33 -12.45 14.02
C SER A 158 10.71 -11.97 13.60
N GLN A 159 10.83 -11.32 12.43
CA GLN A 159 12.13 -10.88 11.93
C GLN A 159 12.60 -9.57 12.55
N ALA A 160 13.88 -9.57 12.96
CA ALA A 160 14.57 -8.35 13.34
C ALA A 160 14.75 -7.47 12.10
N ARG A 161 14.48 -6.17 12.25
CA ARG A 161 14.69 -5.21 11.17
C ARG A 161 16.19 -4.98 10.98
N TYR A 162 16.62 -4.90 9.74
CA TYR A 162 17.98 -4.56 9.34
C TYR A 162 17.93 -3.65 8.11
N GLY A 163 19.06 -3.05 7.80
CA GLY A 163 19.26 -2.15 6.69
C GLY A 163 18.57 -0.81 6.88
N ASN A 164 18.12 -0.24 5.76
CA ASN A 164 17.49 1.06 5.75
C ASN A 164 16.03 0.94 6.21
N TRP A 165 15.62 1.80 7.15
CA TRP A 165 14.26 1.85 7.67
C TRP A 165 13.26 2.42 6.67
#